data_AF-A0A497R9N5-F1
#
_entry.id   AF-A0A497R9N5-F1
#
_cell.length_a   1.000
_cell.length_b   1.000
_cell.length_c   1.000
_cell.angle_alpha   90.00
_cell.angle_beta   90.00
_cell.angle_gamma   90.00
#
_symmetry.space_group_name_H-M   'P 1'
#
loop_
_entity.id
_entity.type
_entity.pdbx_description
1 polymer ?
#
loop_
_entity_poly.entity_id
_entity_poly.type
_entity_poly.pdbx_seq_one_letter_code
_entity_poly.pdbx_strand_id
1 'polypeptide(L)'
;MVGEVEYITVHEEDVREAFMRMPEVIKIGKRTYLAKTARDFVSTLAKSNTIFPPIWKVVIPHINPETKKIMDIGANYYIAHISSKYLFGDYEKVALYYRGTYGYGGSGCYESALIEKAIELLELPIEVRSGDYLLALLFVEEG
;
A
#
# COMPACT_ATOMS: atom_id res chain seq x y z
N MET A 1 24.25 0.31 14.87
CA MET A 1 23.12 -0.12 15.72
C MET A 1 21.89 0.02 14.87
N VAL A 2 21.28 -1.10 14.49
CA VAL A 2 19.96 -1.10 13.85
C VAL A 2 19.00 -0.65 14.94
N GLY A 3 18.44 0.55 14.80
CA GLY A 3 17.56 1.12 15.82
C GLY A 3 16.44 0.13 16.13
N GLU A 4 16.19 -0.08 17.42
CA GLU A 4 15.05 -0.84 17.89
C GLU A 4 13.79 -0.20 17.31
N VAL A 5 13.23 -0.83 16.27
CA VAL A 5 11.92 -0.47 15.77
C VAL A 5 10.95 -0.98 16.82
N GLU A 6 10.44 -0.09 17.68
CA GLU A 6 9.26 -0.41 18.47
C GLU A 6 8.18 -0.88 17.48
N TYR A 7 7.85 -2.16 17.54
CA TYR A 7 6.76 -2.73 16.77
C TYR A 7 5.48 -2.08 17.28
N ILE A 8 5.05 -1.01 16.59
CA ILE A 8 3.76 -0.41 16.87
C ILE A 8 2.72 -1.51 16.66
N THR A 9 2.06 -1.90 17.76
CA THR A 9 1.07 -2.96 17.74
C THR A 9 -0.22 -2.38 17.17
N VAL A 10 -0.65 -2.91 16.02
CA VAL A 10 -1.98 -2.64 15.47
C VAL A 10 -2.91 -3.75 15.94
N HIS A 11 -4.01 -3.37 16.59
CA HIS A 11 -5.00 -4.32 17.07
C HIS A 11 -5.97 -4.72 15.95
N GLU A 12 -6.60 -5.88 16.06
CA GLU A 12 -7.59 -6.31 15.05
C GLU A 12 -8.77 -5.34 14.95
N GLU A 13 -9.13 -4.71 16.07
CA GLU A 13 -10.17 -3.68 16.14
C GLU A 13 -9.86 -2.50 15.21
N ASP A 14 -8.62 -2.03 15.15
CA ASP A 14 -8.19 -0.95 14.25
C ASP A 14 -8.42 -1.32 12.78
N VAL A 15 -8.15 -2.58 12.44
CA VAL A 15 -8.35 -3.11 11.08
C VAL A 15 -9.85 -3.22 10.78
N ARG A 16 -10.66 -3.71 11.73
CA ARG A 16 -12.12 -3.82 11.57
C ARG A 16 -12.76 -2.45 11.38
N GLU A 17 -12.32 -1.44 12.14
CA GLU A 17 -12.76 -0.06 11.94
C GLU A 17 -12.42 0.45 10.53
N ALA A 18 -11.21 0.15 10.05
CA ALA A 18 -10.80 0.49 8.69
C ALA A 18 -11.68 -0.22 7.64
N PHE A 19 -11.99 -1.51 7.81
CA PHE A 19 -12.88 -2.25 6.89
C PHE A 19 -14.29 -1.65 6.80
N MET A 20 -14.81 -1.09 7.90
CA MET A 20 -16.16 -0.51 7.93
C MET A 20 -16.24 0.85 7.24
N ARG A 21 -15.18 1.67 7.33
CA ARG A 21 -15.11 3.02 6.77
C ARG A 21 -15.39 3.06 5.26
N MET A 22 -15.99 4.14 4.75
CA MET A 22 -16.05 4.38 3.30
C MET A 22 -14.69 4.90 2.79
N PRO A 23 -14.06 4.26 1.79
CA PRO A 23 -12.74 4.69 1.35
C PRO A 23 -12.81 5.94 0.47
N GLU A 24 -11.82 6.81 0.60
CA GLU A 24 -11.57 7.89 -0.34
C GLU A 24 -10.40 7.54 -1.27
N VAL A 25 -10.71 7.34 -2.56
CA VAL A 25 -9.72 7.04 -3.61
C VAL A 25 -9.75 8.11 -4.70
N ILE A 26 -8.57 8.46 -5.21
CA ILE A 26 -8.38 9.47 -6.25
C ILE A 26 -8.03 8.74 -7.55
N LYS A 27 -8.77 8.99 -8.63
CA LYS A 27 -8.39 8.51 -9.97
C LYS A 27 -7.20 9.32 -10.49
N ILE A 28 -6.08 8.66 -10.76
CA ILE A 28 -4.84 9.28 -11.25
C ILE A 28 -4.46 8.85 -12.67
N GLY A 29 -5.12 7.82 -13.21
CA GLY A 29 -4.92 7.30 -14.55
C GLY A 29 -6.18 6.59 -15.05
N LYS A 30 -6.14 6.00 -16.25
CA LYS A 30 -7.31 5.34 -16.86
C LYS A 30 -7.88 4.24 -15.95
N ARG A 31 -6.99 3.39 -15.42
CA ARG A 31 -7.30 2.25 -14.53
C ARG A 31 -6.45 2.29 -13.25
N THR A 32 -6.13 3.50 -12.79
CA THR A 32 -5.14 3.72 -11.75
C THR A 32 -5.72 4.66 -10.70
N TYR A 33 -5.75 4.21 -9.46
CA TYR A 33 -6.34 4.90 -8.32
C TYR A 33 -5.34 4.99 -7.17
N LEU A 34 -5.44 6.05 -6.38
CA LEU A 34 -4.61 6.30 -5.21
C LEU A 34 -5.51 6.39 -3.96
N ALA A 35 -5.26 5.54 -2.97
CA ALA A 35 -5.84 5.67 -1.64
C ALA A 35 -5.15 6.83 -0.89
N LYS A 36 -5.95 7.72 -0.30
CA LYS A 36 -5.41 8.89 0.43
C LYS A 36 -4.68 8.50 1.72
N THR A 37 -5.17 7.48 2.41
CA THR A 37 -4.60 6.99 3.67
C THR A 37 -4.47 5.47 3.68
N ALA A 38 -3.71 4.93 4.64
CA ALA A 38 -3.62 3.49 4.85
C ALA A 38 -5.00 2.85 5.12
N ARG A 39 -5.87 3.56 5.86
CA ARG A 39 -7.25 3.14 6.13
C ARG A 39 -8.09 3.09 4.85
N ASP A 40 -7.93 4.04 3.94
CA ASP A 40 -8.64 4.03 2.66
C ASP A 40 -8.19 2.85 1.79
N PHE A 41 -6.90 2.51 1.82
CA PHE A 41 -6.38 1.34 1.11
C PHE A 41 -7.00 0.05 1.66
N VAL A 42 -6.94 -0.14 2.98
CA VAL A 42 -7.51 -1.29 3.70
C VAL A 42 -9.02 -1.42 3.47
N SER A 43 -9.75 -0.32 3.60
CA SER A 43 -11.19 -0.27 3.33
C SER A 43 -11.52 -0.64 1.88
N THR A 44 -10.73 -0.13 0.93
CA THR A 44 -10.91 -0.45 -0.50
C THR A 44 -10.73 -1.94 -0.76
N LEU A 45 -9.73 -2.59 -0.15
CA LEU A 45 -9.56 -4.04 -0.25
C LEU A 45 -10.81 -4.77 0.25
N ALA A 46 -11.27 -4.46 1.46
CA ALA A 46 -12.43 -5.11 2.08
C ALA A 46 -13.74 -4.92 1.30
N LYS A 47 -13.88 -3.81 0.56
CA LYS A 47 -15.07 -3.49 -0.25
C LYS A 47 -14.91 -3.80 -1.74
N SER A 48 -13.81 -4.42 -2.15
CA SER A 48 -13.61 -4.85 -3.54
C SER A 48 -14.42 -6.10 -3.84
N ASN A 49 -14.95 -6.21 -5.05
CA ASN A 49 -15.62 -7.44 -5.49
C ASN A 49 -14.62 -8.56 -5.75
N THR A 50 -13.44 -8.21 -6.25
CA THR A 50 -12.35 -9.16 -6.49
C THR A 50 -11.03 -8.49 -6.21
N ILE A 51 -10.14 -9.23 -5.55
CA ILE A 51 -8.74 -8.87 -5.35
C ILE A 51 -7.91 -9.88 -6.13
N PHE A 52 -7.02 -9.39 -6.99
CA PHE A 52 -6.16 -10.22 -7.82
C PHE A 52 -4.77 -10.31 -7.16
N PRO A 53 -4.42 -11.44 -6.51
CA PRO A 53 -3.14 -11.57 -5.84
C PRO A 53 -1.96 -11.63 -6.84
N PRO A 54 -0.74 -11.33 -6.38
CA PRO A 54 -0.38 -10.89 -5.03
C PRO A 54 -0.61 -9.38 -4.80
N ILE A 55 -0.61 -8.96 -3.54
CA ILE A 55 -0.45 -7.55 -3.17
C ILE A 55 1.05 -7.23 -3.18
N TRP A 56 1.46 -6.17 -3.87
CA TRP A 56 2.88 -5.79 -3.91
C TRP A 56 3.20 -4.76 -2.85
N LYS A 57 4.29 -4.99 -2.11
CA LYS A 57 4.96 -3.99 -1.25
C LYS A 57 6.27 -3.58 -1.89
N VAL A 58 6.38 -2.33 -2.32
CA VAL A 58 7.63 -1.78 -2.85
C VAL A 58 8.31 -0.93 -1.79
N VAL A 59 9.55 -1.27 -1.44
CA VAL A 59 10.34 -0.51 -0.47
C VAL A 59 11.39 0.31 -1.19
N ILE A 60 11.39 1.63 -0.96
CA ILE A 60 12.35 2.57 -1.53
C ILE A 60 13.07 3.29 -0.40
N PRO A 61 14.29 2.84 -0.04
CA PRO A 61 15.10 3.57 0.93
C PRO A 61 15.58 4.90 0.34
N HIS A 62 15.67 5.92 1.18
CA HIS A 62 16.36 7.14 0.82
C HIS A 62 17.87 6.90 0.91
N ILE A 63 18.59 7.19 -0.16
CA ILE A 63 20.06 7.12 -0.20
C ILE A 63 20.58 8.54 -0.20
N ASN A 64 21.43 8.87 0.77
CA ASN A 64 22.09 10.16 0.80
C ASN A 64 23.07 10.24 -0.40
N PRO A 65 22.91 11.24 -1.30
CA PRO A 65 23.66 11.28 -2.56
C PRO A 65 25.16 11.54 -2.37
N GLU A 66 25.55 12.21 -1.29
CA GLU A 66 26.95 12.56 -0.99
C GLU A 66 27.68 11.40 -0.30
N THR A 67 27.06 10.82 0.72
CA THR A 67 27.68 9.78 1.55
C THR A 67 27.44 8.36 1.03
N LYS A 68 26.52 8.19 0.06
CA LYS A 68 26.04 6.90 -0.45
C LYS A 68 25.47 5.96 0.62
N LYS A 69 25.14 6.49 1.81
CA LYS A 69 24.55 5.71 2.89
C LYS A 69 23.04 5.62 2.74
N ILE A 70 22.50 4.45 3.04
CA ILE A 70 21.07 4.24 3.25
C ILE A 70 20.67 4.99 4.52
N MET A 71 19.66 5.83 4.41
CA MET A 71 19.10 6.60 5.51
C MET A 71 17.95 5.82 6.14
N ASP A 72 17.65 6.12 7.39
CA ASP A 72 16.51 5.51 8.12
C ASP A 72 15.14 6.06 7.67
N ILE A 73 15.10 6.72 6.51
CA ILE A 73 13.90 7.31 5.91
C ILE A 73 13.68 6.72 4.51
N GLY A 74 12.42 6.65 4.07
CA GLY A 74 12.09 6.14 2.76
C GLY A 74 10.59 6.13 2.48
N ALA A 75 10.20 5.44 1.41
CA ALA A 75 8.82 5.26 1.02
C ALA A 75 8.48 3.77 0.89
N ASN A 76 7.26 3.42 1.33
CA ASN A 76 6.64 2.13 1.06
C ASN A 76 5.45 2.36 0.14
N TYR A 77 5.36 1.58 -0.93
CA TYR A 77 4.19 1.55 -1.80
C TYR A 77 3.48 0.22 -1.63
N TYR A 78 2.17 0.28 -1.46
CA TYR A 78 1.31 -0.89 -1.54
C TYR A 78 0.49 -0.80 -2.81
N ILE A 79 0.44 -1.89 -3.56
CA ILE A 79 -0.22 -1.96 -4.86
C ILE A 79 -1.12 -3.17 -4.86
N ALA A 80 -2.41 -2.95 -5.10
CA ALA A 80 -3.40 -3.99 -5.23
C ALA A 80 -4.05 -3.90 -6.60
N HIS A 81 -4.17 -5.04 -7.28
CA HIS A 81 -5.08 -5.11 -8.42
C HIS A 81 -6.44 -5.59 -7.94
N ILE A 82 -7.48 -4.82 -8.26
CA ILE A 82 -8.84 -5.06 -7.76
C ILE A 82 -9.88 -4.76 -8.84
N SER A 83 -11.10 -5.24 -8.65
CA SER A 83 -12.28 -4.77 -9.38
C SER A 83 -13.42 -4.50 -8.40
N SER A 84 -14.20 -3.45 -8.66
CA SER A 84 -15.34 -3.11 -7.82
C SER A 84 -16.33 -2.23 -8.57
N LYS A 85 -17.51 -2.77 -8.88
CA LYS A 85 -18.59 -1.98 -9.48
C LYS A 85 -19.07 -0.89 -8.54
N TYR A 86 -19.01 -1.15 -7.23
CA TYR A 86 -19.40 -0.22 -6.21
C TYR A 86 -18.45 0.98 -6.11
N LEU A 87 -17.13 0.74 -6.14
CA LEU A 87 -16.13 1.80 -5.94
C LEU A 87 -15.72 2.50 -7.23
N PHE A 88 -15.75 1.81 -8.37
CA PHE A 88 -15.22 2.32 -9.65
C PHE A 88 -16.27 2.45 -10.74
N GLY A 89 -17.51 2.00 -10.49
CA GLY A 89 -18.62 2.09 -11.45
C GLY A 89 -18.66 0.95 -12.48
N ASP A 90 -17.64 0.08 -12.53
CA ASP A 90 -17.54 -1.06 -13.44
C ASP A 90 -16.81 -2.27 -12.80
N TYR A 91 -16.69 -3.37 -13.53
CA TYR A 91 -15.93 -4.56 -13.10
C TYR A 91 -14.54 -4.64 -13.74
N GLU A 92 -14.03 -3.54 -14.30
CA GLU A 92 -12.70 -3.56 -14.87
C GLU A 92 -11.64 -3.73 -13.78
N LYS A 93 -10.55 -4.41 -14.14
CA LYS A 93 -9.37 -4.52 -13.27
C LYS A 93 -8.67 -3.16 -13.21
N VAL A 94 -8.48 -2.66 -12.00
CA VAL A 94 -7.77 -1.41 -11.73
C VAL A 94 -6.61 -1.65 -10.77
N ALA A 95 -5.61 -0.77 -10.82
CA ALA A 95 -4.52 -0.72 -9.87
C ALA A 95 -4.81 0.34 -8.80
N LEU A 96 -4.87 -0.09 -7.55
CA LEU A 96 -4.95 0.75 -6.37
C LEU A 96 -3.56 0.88 -5.76
N TYR A 97 -3.12 2.12 -5.60
CA TYR A 97 -1.86 2.47 -4.96
C TYR A 97 -2.13 3.08 -3.59
N TYR A 98 -1.24 2.82 -2.65
CA TYR A 98 -1.04 3.64 -1.46
C TYR A 98 0.45 3.89 -1.29
N ARG A 99 0.82 5.10 -0.90
CA ARG A 99 2.19 5.50 -0.60
C ARG A 99 2.29 5.92 0.87
N GLY A 100 2.93 5.09 1.67
CA GLY A 100 3.37 5.44 3.02
C GLY A 100 4.82 5.93 3.02
N THR A 101 5.23 6.60 4.10
CA THR A 101 6.61 7.03 4.32
C THR A 101 7.13 6.46 5.62
N TYR A 102 8.25 5.74 5.63
CA TYR A 102 8.89 5.30 6.88
C TYR A 102 10.04 6.26 7.25
N GLY A 103 10.28 6.44 8.55
CA GLY A 103 11.37 7.27 9.08
C GLY A 103 11.09 8.76 9.29
N TYR A 104 9.97 9.31 8.81
CA TYR A 104 9.53 10.66 9.17
C TYR A 104 8.72 10.62 10.49
N GLY A 105 9.40 10.70 11.63
CA GLY A 105 8.74 11.02 12.91
C GLY A 105 7.73 10.00 13.47
N GLY A 106 7.76 8.74 13.04
CA GLY A 106 7.09 7.63 13.74
C GLY A 106 5.76 7.10 13.18
N SER A 107 5.14 7.68 12.15
CA SER A 107 3.83 7.21 11.65
C SER A 107 3.89 6.11 10.57
N GLY A 108 4.96 6.06 9.78
CA GLY A 108 5.09 5.10 8.67
C GLY A 108 5.07 3.63 9.06
N CYS A 109 5.59 3.33 10.25
CA CYS A 109 5.57 2.00 10.82
C CYS A 109 4.13 1.57 11.14
N TYR A 110 3.31 2.47 11.68
CA TYR A 110 1.90 2.19 11.98
C TYR A 110 1.07 2.00 10.71
N GLU A 111 1.23 2.87 9.71
CA GLU A 111 0.51 2.76 8.44
C GLU A 111 0.82 1.45 7.71
N SER A 112 2.11 1.07 7.67
CA SER A 112 2.55 -0.20 7.09
C SER A 112 2.03 -1.39 7.89
N ALA A 113 2.10 -1.34 9.23
CA ALA A 113 1.59 -2.39 10.11
C ALA A 113 0.08 -2.58 9.96
N LEU A 114 -0.70 -1.49 9.80
CA LEU A 114 -2.15 -1.57 9.59
C LEU A 114 -2.48 -2.28 8.28
N ILE A 115 -1.80 -1.93 7.19
CA ILE A 115 -2.02 -2.55 5.89
C ILE A 115 -1.60 -4.02 5.91
N GLU A 116 -0.43 -4.33 6.48
CA GLU A 116 0.08 -5.71 6.54
C GLU A 116 -0.79 -6.60 7.41
N LYS A 117 -1.27 -6.09 8.56
CA LYS A 117 -2.22 -6.80 9.41
C LYS A 117 -3.55 -7.06 8.69
N ALA A 118 -4.04 -6.09 7.92
CA ALA A 118 -5.25 -6.26 7.13
C ALA A 118 -5.09 -7.31 6.01
N ILE A 119 -3.95 -7.31 5.32
CA ILE A 119 -3.63 -8.29 4.28
C ILE A 119 -3.54 -9.70 4.89
N GLU A 120 -2.90 -9.84 6.06
CA GLU A 120 -2.85 -11.09 6.82
C GLU A 120 -4.25 -11.60 7.17
N LEU A 121 -5.11 -10.73 7.73
CA LEU A 121 -6.48 -11.08 8.10
C LEU A 121 -7.38 -11.44 6.91
N LEU A 122 -7.06 -10.92 5.72
CA LEU A 122 -7.74 -11.27 4.47
C LEU A 122 -7.14 -12.52 3.81
N GLU A 123 -6.12 -13.14 4.42
CA GLU A 123 -5.39 -14.30 3.90
C GLU A 123 -4.80 -14.06 2.48
N LEU A 124 -4.41 -12.82 2.20
CA LEU A 124 -3.88 -12.41 0.90
C LEU A 124 -2.35 -12.53 0.88
N PRO A 125 -1.75 -13.06 -0.20
CA PRO A 125 -0.29 -13.09 -0.32
C PRO A 125 0.28 -11.69 -0.59
N ILE A 126 1.37 -11.36 0.10
CA ILE A 126 2.15 -10.13 -0.11
C ILE A 126 3.53 -10.44 -0.67
N GLU A 127 3.93 -9.73 -1.72
CA GLU A 127 5.24 -9.84 -2.32
C GLU A 127 6.04 -8.54 -2.18
N VAL A 128 7.24 -8.64 -1.61
CA VAL A 128 8.14 -7.50 -1.46
C VAL A 128 8.97 -7.33 -2.74
N ARG A 129 9.10 -6.08 -3.20
CA ARG A 129 9.85 -5.67 -4.40
C ARG A 129 10.69 -4.41 -4.14
N SER A 130 11.70 -4.18 -4.98
CA SER A 130 12.50 -2.95 -4.98
C SER A 130 11.87 -1.86 -5.86
N GLY A 131 12.41 -0.64 -5.78
CA GLY A 131 11.95 0.51 -6.56
C GLY A 131 11.90 0.29 -8.08
N ASP A 132 12.74 -0.60 -8.62
CA ASP A 132 12.75 -0.95 -10.06
C ASP A 132 11.40 -1.52 -10.52
N TYR A 133 10.65 -2.14 -9.61
CA TYR A 133 9.31 -2.64 -9.91
C TYR A 133 8.33 -1.53 -10.27
N LEU A 134 8.41 -0.35 -9.61
CA LEU A 134 7.57 0.80 -9.99
C LEU A 134 7.87 1.28 -11.41
N LEU A 135 9.15 1.26 -11.81
CA LEU A 135 9.54 1.62 -13.17
C LEU A 135 9.01 0.59 -14.16
N ALA A 136 9.10 -0.71 -13.86
CA ALA A 136 8.55 -1.76 -14.70
C ALA A 136 7.03 -1.59 -14.93
N LEU A 137 6.28 -1.15 -13.91
CA LEU A 137 4.83 -0.90 -14.04
C LEU A 137 4.48 0.23 -15.02
N LEU A 138 5.37 1.22 -15.23
CA LEU A 138 5.16 2.27 -16.22
C LEU A 138 5.21 1.74 -17.67
N PHE A 139 5.92 0.63 -17.91
CA PHE A 139 6.10 0.06 -19.25
C PHE A 139 5.03 -0.99 -19.60
N VAL A 140 4.17 -1.38 -18.65
CA VAL A 140 3.19 -2.47 -18.83
C VAL A 140 1.79 -1.94 -19.20
N GLU A 141 1.49 -0.66 -19.02
CA GLU A 141 0.14 -0.09 -19.30
C GLU A 141 -0.14 0.27 -20.78
N GLU A 142 0.74 -0.09 -21.74
CA GLU A 142 0.47 0.07 -23.19
C GLU A 142 -0.14 -1.18 -23.88
N GLY A 143 -0.50 -2.22 -23.13
CA GLY A 143 -1.10 -3.47 -23.66
C GLY A 143 -2.62 -3.52 -23.67
#